data_AF-A4S6Y5-F1
#
_entry.id   AF-A4S6Y5-F1
#
_cell.length_a   1.000
_cell.length_b   1.000
_cell.length_c   1.000
_cell.angle_alpha   90.00
_cell.angle_beta   90.00
_cell.angle_gamma   90.00
#
_symmetry.space_group_name_H-M   'P 1'
#
loop_
_entity.id
_entity.type
_entity.pdbx_description
1 polymer ?
#
loop_
_entity_poly.entity_id
_entity_poly.type
_entity_poly.pdbx_seq_one_letter_code
_entity_poly.pdbx_strand_id
1 'polypeptide(L)'
;MEATSACGRATTTTTTTTTRASKANEMRLLLDCAMFACTTGVNRPTPGMELMNLRLRDERGDHGAATTTMKTGVEGPGLSIAQRIAYGLATCVVGYGWGLWQRKMLRERYDEDDEDDEGGGGWKYRAWKLSQTVENCYTMANFVNFCVFLRNGRYPTLLERALRARLVYQRPTMARVVDFEYLNQQLAWRELSELVLFTLPYLYSTRVRSTLGALTSRVVAVQAYRCVACGCREPIHPFVAEPCGHPYCYYCLRARLVEQPTSCACVKCGKRVAEMRRLATTTS
;
A
#
# COMPACT_ATOMS: atom_id res chain seq x y z
N MET A 1 56.50 0.14 -1.49
CA MET A 1 56.35 1.04 -0.33
C MET A 1 55.38 2.12 -0.77
N GLU A 2 54.07 1.85 -0.74
CA GLU A 2 53.16 2.01 0.42
C GLU A 2 53.19 3.45 0.95
N ALA A 3 52.10 4.13 1.29
CA ALA A 3 50.67 4.03 1.02
C ALA A 3 50.14 5.34 1.61
N THR A 4 49.53 6.22 0.83
CA THR A 4 48.85 7.41 1.38
C THR A 4 47.36 7.10 1.52
N SER A 5 46.97 6.97 2.79
CA SER A 5 45.60 6.79 3.28
C SER A 5 44.71 7.97 2.89
N ALA A 6 43.63 7.69 2.15
CA ALA A 6 42.56 8.64 1.88
C ALA A 6 41.41 8.40 2.87
N CYS A 7 41.39 9.15 3.96
CA CYS A 7 40.21 9.32 4.79
C CYS A 7 39.57 10.67 4.45
N GLY A 8 38.35 10.66 3.88
CA GLY A 8 37.66 11.91 3.56
C GLY A 8 36.39 11.74 2.73
N ARG A 9 35.41 10.96 3.19
CA ARG A 9 34.05 11.01 2.62
C ARG A 9 32.98 10.36 3.51
N ALA A 10 32.61 10.99 4.62
CA ALA A 10 31.51 10.49 5.48
C ALA A 10 30.69 11.56 6.21
N THR A 11 30.72 12.84 5.81
CA THR A 11 30.05 13.92 6.55
C THR A 11 28.84 14.56 5.85
N THR A 12 28.60 14.29 4.57
CA THR A 12 27.53 14.96 3.79
C THR A 12 26.20 14.19 3.71
N THR A 13 26.14 12.93 4.14
CA THR A 13 24.91 12.11 4.07
C THR A 13 23.98 12.30 5.28
N THR A 14 24.49 12.84 6.40
CA THR A 14 23.77 12.91 7.69
C THR A 14 22.90 14.16 7.85
N THR A 15 23.15 15.22 7.07
CA THR A 15 22.43 16.50 7.15
C THR A 15 21.14 16.52 6.32
N THR A 16 21.03 15.70 5.28
CA THR A 16 19.82 15.62 4.44
C THR A 16 18.71 14.75 5.05
N THR A 17 19.06 13.76 5.89
CA THR A 17 18.08 12.88 6.58
C THR A 17 17.39 13.59 7.75
N THR A 18 18.11 14.42 8.50
CA THR A 18 17.60 15.17 9.67
C THR A 18 16.57 16.25 9.29
N THR A 19 16.75 16.94 8.16
CA THR A 19 15.79 17.95 7.67
C THR A 19 14.50 17.34 7.12
N ARG A 20 14.57 16.16 6.49
CA ARG A 20 13.39 15.42 6.00
C ARG A 20 12.53 14.88 7.14
N ALA A 21 13.17 14.43 8.23
CA ALA A 21 12.48 14.00 9.43
C ALA A 21 11.74 15.17 10.12
N SER A 22 12.38 16.33 10.32
CA SER A 22 11.75 17.50 10.97
C SER A 22 10.43 17.88 10.29
N LYS A 23 10.43 17.99 8.96
CA LYS A 23 9.27 18.37 8.14
C LYS A 23 8.11 17.36 8.17
N ALA A 24 8.36 16.09 8.53
CA ALA A 24 7.31 15.07 8.51
C ALA A 24 6.21 15.34 9.55
N ASN A 25 6.56 15.81 10.75
CA ASN A 25 5.56 16.10 11.80
C ASN A 25 4.77 17.38 11.50
N GLU A 26 5.44 18.39 10.94
CA GLU A 26 4.80 19.64 10.51
C GLU A 26 3.82 19.39 9.37
N MET A 27 4.21 18.57 8.38
CA MET A 27 3.33 18.21 7.28
C MET A 27 2.15 17.36 7.76
N ARG A 28 2.36 16.44 8.70
CA ARG A 28 1.28 15.68 9.32
C ARG A 28 0.29 16.58 10.06
N LEU A 29 0.79 17.52 10.87
CA LEU A 29 -0.05 18.51 11.55
C LEU A 29 -0.86 19.35 10.55
N LEU A 30 -0.24 19.82 9.48
CA LEU A 30 -0.93 20.58 8.44
C LEU A 30 -2.04 19.75 7.78
N LEU A 31 -1.79 18.48 7.48
CA LEU A 31 -2.79 17.57 6.94
C LEU A 31 -3.93 17.31 7.92
N ASP A 32 -3.62 17.05 9.20
CA ASP A 32 -4.63 16.81 10.24
C ASP A 32 -5.49 18.06 10.46
N CYS A 33 -4.88 19.24 10.51
CA CYS A 33 -5.58 20.53 10.60
C CYS A 33 -6.45 20.81 9.37
N ALA A 34 -5.93 20.56 8.15
CA ALA A 34 -6.68 20.74 6.92
C ALA A 34 -7.86 19.77 6.83
N MET A 35 -7.64 18.49 7.19
CA MET A 35 -8.70 17.49 7.27
C MET A 35 -9.76 17.92 8.28
N PHE A 36 -9.37 18.36 9.48
CA PHE A 36 -10.27 18.87 10.50
C PHE A 36 -11.08 20.07 10.00
N ALA A 37 -10.41 21.08 9.41
CA ALA A 37 -11.05 22.30 8.93
C ALA A 37 -12.07 22.02 7.82
N CYS A 38 -11.77 21.10 6.90
CA CYS A 38 -12.66 20.76 5.78
C CYS A 38 -13.78 19.78 6.15
N THR A 39 -13.66 19.04 7.26
CA THR A 39 -14.62 17.98 7.64
C THR A 39 -15.34 18.31 8.95
N THR A 40 -14.80 17.86 10.08
CA THR A 40 -15.41 17.96 11.41
C THR A 40 -15.62 19.40 11.86
N GLY A 41 -14.78 20.35 11.43
CA GLY A 41 -14.95 21.78 11.68
C GLY A 41 -16.26 22.33 11.08
N VAL A 42 -16.61 21.87 9.87
CA VAL A 42 -17.84 22.22 9.15
C VAL A 42 -19.00 21.27 9.51
N ASN A 43 -18.85 20.43 10.55
CA ASN A 43 -19.82 19.40 10.94
C ASN A 43 -20.09 18.35 9.86
N ARG A 44 -19.15 18.14 8.93
CA ARG A 44 -19.22 17.07 7.94
C ARG A 44 -18.46 15.85 8.45
N PRO A 45 -18.93 14.63 8.14
CA PRO A 45 -18.16 13.42 8.43
C PRO A 45 -16.82 13.45 7.68
N THR A 46 -15.82 12.77 8.21
CA THR A 46 -14.58 12.54 7.46
C THR A 46 -14.86 11.59 6.29
N PRO A 47 -14.05 11.58 5.21
CA PRO A 47 -14.26 10.68 4.08
C PRO A 47 -14.38 9.20 4.49
N GLY A 48 -13.60 8.76 5.49
CA GLY A 48 -13.70 7.39 6.02
C GLY A 48 -15.02 7.13 6.76
N MET A 49 -15.52 8.11 7.51
CA MET A 49 -16.84 8.00 8.15
C MET A 49 -17.97 8.03 7.12
N GLU A 50 -17.85 8.85 6.08
CA GLU A 50 -18.84 8.97 5.01
C GLU A 50 -18.98 7.65 4.22
N LEU A 51 -17.87 6.99 3.90
CA LEU A 51 -17.87 5.65 3.30
C LEU A 51 -18.58 4.60 4.16
N MET A 52 -18.50 4.74 5.48
CA MET A 52 -19.20 3.86 6.42
C MET A 52 -20.61 4.34 6.78
N ASN A 53 -21.09 5.43 6.18
CA ASN A 53 -22.37 6.07 6.49
C ASN A 53 -22.48 6.45 7.98
N LEU A 54 -21.42 7.01 8.55
CA LEU A 54 -21.31 7.40 9.96
C LEU A 54 -21.16 8.91 10.11
N ARG A 55 -21.73 9.47 11.18
CA ARG A 55 -21.61 10.89 11.57
C ARG A 55 -21.46 11.01 13.09
N LEU A 56 -20.75 12.06 13.54
CA LEU A 56 -20.63 12.37 14.96
C LEU A 56 -21.84 13.17 15.46
N ARG A 57 -22.37 12.79 16.62
CA ARG A 57 -23.51 13.40 17.30
C ARG A 57 -23.13 13.80 18.72
N ASP A 58 -23.63 14.93 19.19
CA ASP A 58 -23.50 15.36 20.58
C ASP A 58 -24.53 14.64 21.48
N GLU A 59 -24.07 13.97 22.54
CA GLU A 59 -24.94 13.37 23.57
C GLU A 59 -24.98 14.20 24.88
N ARG A 60 -24.24 15.31 24.97
CA ARG A 60 -24.18 16.14 26.17
C ARG A 60 -25.49 16.90 26.43
N GLY A 61 -26.25 17.19 25.37
CA GLY A 61 -27.58 17.80 25.43
C GLY A 61 -28.73 16.83 25.72
N ASP A 62 -28.48 15.52 25.80
CA ASP A 62 -29.54 14.49 25.84
C ASP A 62 -30.02 14.13 27.27
N HIS A 63 -29.55 14.84 28.29
CA HIS A 63 -29.91 14.56 29.69
C HIS A 63 -31.21 15.25 30.17
N GLY A 64 -32.03 15.81 29.27
CA GLY A 64 -33.27 16.51 29.67
C GLY A 64 -34.45 16.50 28.69
N ALA A 65 -34.30 15.96 27.47
CA ALA A 65 -35.38 15.93 26.48
C ALA A 65 -35.92 14.50 26.29
N ALA A 66 -36.49 13.94 27.36
CA ALA A 66 -37.31 12.73 27.31
C ALA A 66 -38.69 12.98 26.65
N THR A 67 -38.75 13.85 25.64
CA THR A 67 -40.01 14.25 25.04
C THR A 67 -39.88 14.24 23.53
N THR A 68 -40.52 13.23 22.96
CA THR A 68 -41.05 13.17 21.59
C THR A 68 -40.02 12.82 20.49
N THR A 69 -40.26 11.68 19.85
CA THR A 69 -39.76 11.25 18.53
C THR A 69 -38.27 10.90 18.37
N MET A 70 -37.78 9.82 18.98
CA MET A 70 -36.61 9.11 18.41
C MET A 70 -36.83 7.60 18.41
N LYS A 71 -37.63 7.13 17.47
CA LYS A 71 -37.83 5.69 17.21
C LYS A 71 -36.61 5.06 16.53
N THR A 72 -35.70 5.89 16.01
CA THR A 72 -34.37 5.52 15.55
C THR A 72 -33.42 6.50 16.22
N GLY A 73 -32.39 6.05 16.95
CA GLY A 73 -31.41 6.93 17.63
C GLY A 73 -30.51 7.73 16.67
N VAL A 74 -31.04 8.09 15.51
CA VAL A 74 -30.37 8.52 14.29
C VAL A 74 -30.57 10.00 14.02
N GLU A 75 -31.66 10.59 14.51
CA GLU A 75 -32.01 11.99 14.35
C GLU A 75 -31.42 12.81 15.49
N GLY A 76 -30.73 13.91 15.21
CA GLY A 76 -30.13 14.75 16.25
C GLY A 76 -29.12 15.76 15.71
N PRO A 77 -28.94 16.90 16.41
CA PRO A 77 -27.96 17.91 16.04
C PRO A 77 -26.54 17.31 16.04
N GLY A 78 -25.68 17.77 15.12
CA GLY A 78 -24.27 17.37 15.12
C GLY A 78 -23.50 18.02 16.28
N LEU A 79 -22.18 17.87 16.30
CA LEU A 79 -21.35 18.35 17.42
C LEU A 79 -21.54 19.86 17.68
N SER A 80 -21.51 20.26 18.95
CA SER A 80 -21.43 21.66 19.33
C SER A 80 -20.12 22.29 18.86
N ILE A 81 -20.10 23.61 18.62
CA ILE A 81 -18.89 24.33 18.16
C ILE A 81 -17.72 24.10 19.13
N ALA A 82 -17.99 24.15 20.44
CA ALA A 82 -17.00 23.89 21.48
C ALA A 82 -16.43 22.46 21.40
N GLN A 83 -17.28 21.45 21.18
CA GLN A 83 -16.81 20.07 21.00
C GLN A 83 -16.03 19.88 19.72
N ARG A 84 -16.41 20.56 18.62
CA ARG A 84 -15.64 20.49 17.36
C ARG A 84 -14.24 21.04 17.58
N ILE A 85 -14.13 22.23 18.17
CA ILE A 85 -12.84 22.86 18.45
C ILE A 85 -12.04 21.97 19.42
N ALA A 86 -12.66 21.44 20.48
CA ALA A 86 -11.99 20.54 21.42
C ALA A 86 -11.52 19.23 20.75
N TYR A 87 -12.32 18.65 19.86
CA TYR A 87 -11.97 17.46 19.09
C TYR A 87 -10.76 17.74 18.19
N GLY A 88 -10.82 18.81 17.39
CA GLY A 88 -9.74 19.20 16.49
C GLY A 88 -8.45 19.56 17.20
N LEU A 89 -8.56 20.34 18.28
CA LEU A 89 -7.41 20.68 19.12
C LEU A 89 -6.81 19.41 19.74
N ALA A 90 -7.64 18.53 20.29
CA ALA A 90 -7.15 17.30 20.89
C ALA A 90 -6.45 16.41 19.84
N THR A 91 -7.01 16.22 18.65
CA THR A 91 -6.36 15.37 17.63
C THR A 91 -5.07 16.00 17.08
N CYS A 92 -5.09 17.30 16.78
CA CYS A 92 -3.96 17.98 16.15
C CYS A 92 -2.83 18.26 17.15
N VAL A 93 -3.16 18.81 18.33
CA VAL A 93 -2.16 19.21 19.34
C VAL A 93 -1.56 18.01 20.04
N VAL A 94 -2.37 17.00 20.40
CA VAL A 94 -1.83 15.80 21.08
C VAL A 94 -0.90 15.04 20.14
N GLY A 95 -1.30 14.82 18.88
CA GLY A 95 -0.46 14.10 17.91
C GLY A 95 0.86 14.82 17.62
N TYR A 96 0.81 16.13 17.38
CA TYR A 96 2.02 16.92 17.11
C TYR A 96 2.91 17.09 18.35
N GLY A 97 2.31 17.43 19.50
CA GLY A 97 3.02 17.60 20.76
C GLY A 97 3.71 16.32 21.20
N TRP A 98 3.03 15.17 21.07
CA TRP A 98 3.63 13.86 21.33
C TRP A 98 4.80 13.55 20.39
N GLY A 99 4.63 13.84 19.09
CA GLY A 99 5.70 13.65 18.11
C GLY A 99 6.92 14.54 18.35
N LEU A 100 6.73 15.77 18.83
CA LEU A 100 7.83 16.65 19.24
C LEU A 100 8.51 16.13 20.51
N TRP A 101 7.72 15.72 21.51
CA TRP A 101 8.22 15.18 22.76
C TRP A 101 9.10 13.95 22.51
N GLN A 102 8.58 12.94 21.81
CA GLN A 102 9.31 11.70 21.49
C GLN A 102 10.62 11.95 20.74
N ARG A 103 10.63 12.92 19.81
CA ARG A 103 11.87 13.29 19.10
C ARG A 103 12.89 13.97 19.99
N LYS A 104 12.43 14.85 20.88
CA LYS A 104 13.32 15.48 21.87
C LYS A 104 13.94 14.41 22.77
N MET A 105 13.13 13.46 23.25
CA MET A 105 13.59 12.34 24.07
C MET A 105 14.64 11.48 23.35
N LEU A 106 14.39 11.12 22.09
CA LEU A 106 15.32 10.32 21.29
C LEU A 106 16.61 11.06 20.94
N ARG A 107 16.55 12.38 20.72
CA ARG A 107 17.73 13.19 20.35
C ARG A 107 18.69 13.36 21.51
N GLU A 108 18.16 13.55 22.70
CA GLU A 108 18.92 13.79 23.94
C GLU A 108 19.13 12.49 24.74
N ARG A 109 18.70 11.32 24.20
CA ARG A 109 18.91 9.97 24.73
C ARG A 109 18.59 9.84 26.22
N TYR A 110 17.37 10.25 26.59
CA TYR A 110 16.88 10.28 27.98
C TYR A 110 16.82 8.88 28.66
N ASP A 111 17.07 7.81 27.91
CA ASP A 111 17.11 6.42 28.36
C ASP A 111 18.49 5.96 28.86
N GLU A 112 19.57 6.71 28.58
CA GLU A 112 20.88 6.43 29.16
C GLU A 112 21.02 7.07 30.55
N ASP A 113 21.35 6.24 31.53
CA ASP A 113 21.82 6.68 32.83
C ASP A 113 23.27 7.17 32.64
N ASP A 114 23.46 8.48 32.44
CA ASP A 114 24.79 9.10 32.47
C ASP A 114 25.36 8.95 33.89
N GLU A 115 26.18 7.93 34.13
CA GLU A 115 26.85 7.67 35.43
C GLU A 115 27.78 8.82 35.87
N ASP A 116 28.15 9.72 34.94
CA ASP A 116 29.12 10.80 35.16
C ASP A 116 28.49 12.17 35.52
N ASP A 117 27.16 12.32 35.57
CA ASP A 117 26.50 13.62 35.80
C ASP A 117 26.06 13.82 37.27
N GLU A 118 27.00 14.22 38.14
CA GLU A 118 26.86 14.40 39.60
C GLU A 118 25.82 15.46 40.07
N GLY A 119 24.95 15.99 39.21
CA GLY A 119 23.92 16.94 39.65
C GLY A 119 22.83 17.36 38.67
N GLY A 120 22.88 16.95 37.40
CA GLY A 120 21.98 17.44 36.35
C GLY A 120 20.92 16.45 35.81
N GLY A 121 21.17 15.14 35.90
CA GLY A 121 20.41 14.11 35.17
C GLY A 121 19.02 13.74 35.71
N GLY A 122 18.72 14.04 36.98
CA GLY A 122 17.51 13.52 37.66
C GLY A 122 16.17 13.95 37.04
N TRP A 123 16.08 15.16 36.48
CA TRP A 123 14.86 15.63 35.82
C TRP A 123 14.60 14.89 34.51
N LYS A 124 15.63 14.57 33.72
CA LYS A 124 15.51 13.87 32.44
C LYS A 124 14.96 12.46 32.65
N TYR A 125 15.59 11.70 33.56
CA TYR A 125 15.12 10.36 33.92
C TYR A 125 13.67 10.37 34.44
N ARG A 126 13.32 11.36 35.28
CA ARG A 126 11.94 11.53 35.76
C ARG A 126 10.96 11.85 34.63
N ALA A 127 11.35 12.69 33.67
CA ALA A 127 10.54 13.01 32.50
C ALA A 127 10.33 11.77 31.61
N TRP A 128 11.35 10.93 31.44
CA TRP A 128 11.25 9.66 30.70
C TRP A 128 10.35 8.65 31.40
N LYS A 129 10.54 8.47 32.71
CA LYS A 129 9.68 7.60 33.52
C LYS A 129 8.23 8.09 33.54
N LEU A 130 8.02 9.40 33.57
CA LEU A 130 6.70 10.00 33.48
C LEU A 130 6.06 9.72 32.12
N SER A 131 6.78 9.91 31.00
CA SER A 131 6.24 9.58 29.67
C SER A 131 5.89 8.10 29.55
N GLN A 132 6.73 7.20 30.06
CA GLN A 132 6.46 5.76 30.07
C GLN A 132 5.21 5.42 30.91
N THR A 133 5.05 6.08 32.05
CA THR A 133 3.88 5.89 32.91
C THR A 133 2.61 6.40 32.22
N VAL A 134 2.69 7.55 31.54
CA VAL A 134 1.56 8.10 30.77
C VAL A 134 1.17 7.17 29.61
N GLU A 135 2.13 6.60 28.89
CA GLU A 135 1.88 5.62 27.81
C GLU A 135 1.17 4.37 28.34
N ASN A 136 1.67 3.81 29.45
CA ASN A 136 1.08 2.63 30.08
C ASN A 136 -0.34 2.94 30.59
N CYS A 137 -0.53 4.07 31.27
CA CYS A 137 -1.84 4.53 31.74
C CYS A 137 -2.82 4.75 30.59
N TYR A 138 -2.38 5.37 29.49
CA TYR A 138 -3.19 5.59 28.30
C TYR A 138 -3.60 4.26 27.63
N THR A 139 -2.66 3.30 27.56
CA THR A 139 -2.93 1.97 27.01
C THR A 139 -3.94 1.21 27.87
N MET A 140 -3.77 1.23 29.19
CA MET A 140 -4.72 0.64 30.13
C MET A 140 -6.11 1.31 30.03
N ALA A 141 -6.15 2.64 29.96
CA ALA A 141 -7.40 3.38 29.79
C ALA A 141 -8.10 3.03 28.47
N ASN A 142 -7.36 2.86 27.38
CA ASN A 142 -7.91 2.42 26.09
C ASN A 142 -8.46 1.01 26.17
N PHE A 143 -7.77 0.09 26.85
CA PHE A 143 -8.25 -1.26 27.06
C PHE A 143 -9.56 -1.27 27.85
N VAL A 144 -9.64 -0.53 28.96
CA VAL A 144 -10.87 -0.39 29.75
C VAL A 144 -11.98 0.25 28.90
N ASN A 145 -11.67 1.30 28.13
CA ASN A 145 -12.62 1.92 27.22
C ASN A 145 -13.16 0.93 26.19
N PHE A 146 -12.29 0.11 25.61
CA PHE A 146 -12.64 -0.94 24.68
C PHE A 146 -13.54 -2.01 25.31
N CYS A 147 -13.21 -2.51 26.52
CA CYS A 147 -14.08 -3.45 27.24
C CYS A 147 -15.48 -2.87 27.49
N VAL A 148 -15.56 -1.60 27.91
CA VAL A 148 -16.86 -0.93 28.11
C VAL A 148 -17.58 -0.70 26.77
N PHE A 149 -16.83 -0.42 25.70
CA PHE A 149 -17.37 -0.29 24.35
C PHE A 149 -17.96 -1.62 23.86
N LEU A 150 -17.32 -2.76 24.10
CA LEU A 150 -17.87 -4.07 23.73
C LEU A 150 -19.19 -4.37 24.47
N ARG A 151 -19.35 -3.89 25.71
CA ARG A 151 -20.58 -4.08 26.48
C ARG A 151 -21.71 -3.13 26.05
N ASN A 152 -21.39 -1.86 25.80
CA ASN A 152 -22.40 -0.80 25.62
C ASN A 152 -22.56 -0.32 24.16
N GLY A 153 -21.57 -0.53 23.29
CA GLY A 153 -21.56 -0.16 21.88
C GLY A 153 -21.59 1.34 21.56
N ARG A 154 -21.25 2.23 22.51
CA ARG A 154 -21.45 3.70 22.35
C ARG A 154 -20.23 4.48 21.85
N TYR A 155 -19.11 4.45 22.57
CA TYR A 155 -17.93 5.28 22.28
C TYR A 155 -16.71 4.41 21.95
N PRO A 156 -16.25 4.37 20.69
CA PRO A 156 -15.08 3.62 20.27
C PRO A 156 -13.77 4.09 20.90
N THR A 157 -13.55 5.41 20.99
CA THR A 157 -12.29 5.99 21.50
C THR A 157 -12.45 6.72 22.84
N LEU A 158 -11.34 6.86 23.59
CA LEU A 158 -11.32 7.63 24.83
C LEU A 158 -11.68 9.11 24.62
N LEU A 159 -11.22 9.69 23.51
CA LEU A 159 -11.45 11.08 23.15
C LEU A 159 -12.94 11.34 22.87
N GLU A 160 -13.59 10.45 22.12
CA GLU A 160 -15.03 10.49 21.89
C GLU A 160 -15.82 10.34 23.19
N ARG A 161 -15.38 9.46 24.10
CA ARG A 161 -16.01 9.31 25.42
C ARG A 161 -15.87 10.56 26.28
N ALA A 162 -14.70 11.18 26.30
CA ALA A 162 -14.46 12.42 27.06
C ALA A 162 -15.32 13.58 26.54
N LEU A 163 -15.47 13.68 25.22
CA LEU A 163 -16.31 14.71 24.58
C LEU A 163 -17.81 14.35 24.55
N ARG A 164 -18.16 13.10 24.90
CA ARG A 164 -19.50 12.50 24.72
C ARG A 164 -20.01 12.63 23.28
N ALA A 165 -19.09 12.46 22.33
CA ALA A 165 -19.39 12.46 20.91
C ALA A 165 -19.69 11.02 20.48
N ARG A 166 -20.92 10.74 20.06
CA ARG A 166 -21.32 9.40 19.62
C ARG A 166 -21.26 9.28 18.11
N LEU A 167 -20.73 8.16 17.64
CA LEU A 167 -20.75 7.78 16.23
C LEU A 167 -22.11 7.11 15.90
N VAL A 168 -22.89 7.72 15.01
CA VAL A 168 -24.24 7.27 14.64
C VAL A 168 -24.33 7.16 13.12
N TYR A 169 -25.12 6.21 12.61
CA TYR A 169 -25.38 6.12 11.18
C TYR A 169 -26.05 7.40 10.65
N GLN A 170 -25.59 7.90 9.50
CA GLN A 170 -26.18 9.08 8.86
C GLN A 170 -27.52 8.75 8.19
N ARG A 171 -27.65 7.55 7.61
CA ARG A 171 -28.88 7.05 6.99
C ARG A 171 -29.18 5.64 7.50
N PRO A 172 -30.23 5.41 8.31
CA PRO A 172 -30.50 4.09 8.89
C PRO A 172 -31.07 3.10 7.87
N THR A 173 -31.62 3.61 6.77
CA THR A 173 -32.21 2.83 5.68
C THR A 173 -31.25 2.60 4.51
N MET A 174 -29.94 2.82 4.69
CA MET A 174 -29.00 2.22 3.75
C MET A 174 -29.15 0.70 3.89
N ALA A 175 -29.88 0.10 2.95
CA ALA A 175 -29.70 -1.30 2.64
C ALA A 175 -28.19 -1.52 2.56
N ARG A 176 -27.69 -2.56 3.22
CA ARG A 176 -26.36 -3.08 2.96
C ARG A 176 -26.33 -3.42 1.48
N VAL A 177 -26.02 -2.43 0.64
CA VAL A 177 -25.80 -2.63 -0.78
C VAL A 177 -24.55 -3.48 -0.76
N VAL A 178 -24.74 -4.78 -0.96
CA VAL A 178 -23.63 -5.67 -1.21
C VAL A 178 -22.99 -5.08 -2.45
N ASP A 179 -21.80 -4.51 -2.31
CA ASP A 179 -21.08 -3.91 -3.43
C ASP A 179 -20.78 -5.02 -4.43
N PHE A 180 -21.71 -5.22 -5.36
CA PHE A 180 -21.57 -6.17 -6.46
C PHE A 180 -20.55 -5.66 -7.48
N GLU A 181 -19.92 -4.51 -7.26
CA GLU A 181 -18.94 -3.94 -8.17
C GLU A 181 -17.76 -4.90 -8.40
N TYR A 182 -17.21 -5.50 -7.33
CA TYR A 182 -16.14 -6.48 -7.47
C TYR A 182 -16.63 -7.80 -8.08
N LEU A 183 -17.85 -8.23 -7.75
CA LEU A 183 -18.44 -9.43 -8.36
C LEU A 183 -18.70 -9.23 -9.86
N ASN A 184 -19.25 -8.08 -10.24
CA ASN A 184 -19.58 -7.71 -11.61
C ASN A 184 -18.32 -7.48 -12.45
N GLN A 185 -17.27 -6.88 -11.87
CA GLN A 185 -15.98 -6.77 -12.53
C GLN A 185 -15.36 -8.15 -12.78
N GLN A 186 -15.39 -9.05 -11.81
CA GLN A 186 -14.89 -10.42 -11.98
C GLN A 186 -15.70 -11.21 -13.00
N LEU A 187 -17.02 -11.06 -13.02
CA LEU A 187 -17.89 -11.66 -14.02
C LEU A 187 -17.52 -11.12 -15.42
N ALA A 188 -17.46 -9.80 -15.57
CA ALA A 188 -17.13 -9.17 -16.84
C ALA A 188 -15.75 -9.62 -17.39
N TRP A 189 -14.72 -9.67 -16.55
CA TRP A 189 -13.39 -10.12 -16.98
C TRP A 189 -13.36 -11.61 -17.34
N ARG A 190 -14.10 -12.45 -16.62
CA ARG A 190 -14.17 -13.89 -16.92
C ARG A 190 -14.88 -14.13 -18.25
N GLU A 191 -16.06 -13.56 -18.44
CA GLU A 191 -16.83 -13.69 -19.69
C GLU A 191 -16.04 -13.12 -20.89
N LEU A 192 -15.37 -11.97 -20.72
CA LEU A 192 -14.54 -11.39 -21.77
C LEU A 192 -13.37 -12.31 -22.13
N SER A 193 -12.71 -12.93 -21.16
CA SER A 193 -11.61 -13.86 -21.41
C SER A 193 -12.06 -15.11 -22.19
N GLU A 194 -13.26 -15.62 -21.88
CA GLU A 194 -13.86 -16.76 -22.56
C GLU A 194 -14.27 -16.41 -24.00
N LEU A 195 -14.90 -15.25 -24.20
CA LEU A 195 -15.20 -14.71 -25.54
C LEU A 195 -13.93 -14.48 -26.36
N VAL A 196 -12.87 -13.94 -25.75
CA VAL A 196 -11.57 -13.76 -26.40
C VAL A 196 -11.01 -15.11 -26.83
N LEU A 197 -11.01 -16.13 -25.97
CA LEU A 197 -10.50 -17.46 -26.31
C LEU A 197 -11.29 -18.14 -27.44
N PHE A 198 -12.60 -17.89 -27.56
CA PHE A 198 -13.40 -18.41 -28.69
C PHE A 198 -13.26 -17.60 -29.97
N THR A 199 -13.04 -16.30 -29.88
CA THR A 199 -12.85 -15.42 -31.05
C THR A 199 -11.42 -15.44 -31.59
N LEU A 200 -10.40 -15.65 -30.76
CA LEU A 200 -8.99 -15.70 -31.17
C LEU A 200 -8.71 -16.74 -32.27
N PRO A 201 -9.22 -17.99 -32.19
CA PRO A 201 -9.08 -18.98 -33.26
C PRO A 201 -9.76 -18.56 -34.57
N TYR A 202 -10.91 -17.89 -34.48
CA TYR A 202 -11.65 -17.41 -35.65
C TYR A 202 -10.94 -16.23 -36.34
N LEU A 203 -10.34 -15.34 -35.55
CA LEU A 203 -9.52 -14.21 -36.02
C LEU A 203 -8.16 -14.66 -36.59
N TYR A 204 -7.66 -15.84 -36.21
CA TYR A 204 -6.46 -16.44 -36.79
C TYR A 204 -6.70 -17.06 -38.19
N SER A 205 -7.96 -17.26 -38.58
CA SER A 205 -8.32 -17.72 -39.92
C SER A 205 -7.97 -16.68 -41.00
N THR A 206 -7.37 -17.14 -42.09
CA THR A 206 -6.74 -16.30 -43.14
C THR A 206 -7.67 -15.32 -43.85
N ARG A 207 -9.00 -15.52 -43.76
CA ARG A 207 -10.00 -14.68 -44.46
C ARG A 207 -10.32 -13.36 -43.73
N VAL A 208 -10.23 -13.31 -42.41
CA VAL A 208 -10.45 -12.06 -41.62
C VAL A 208 -9.18 -11.21 -41.57
N ARG A 209 -8.02 -11.83 -41.77
CA ARG A 209 -6.71 -11.16 -41.75
C ARG A 209 -6.51 -10.21 -42.95
N SER A 210 -7.15 -10.46 -44.10
CA SER A 210 -7.03 -9.54 -45.26
C SER A 210 -7.85 -8.27 -45.11
N THR A 211 -8.93 -8.30 -44.31
CA THR A 211 -9.78 -7.12 -44.04
C THR A 211 -9.34 -6.36 -42.78
N LEU A 212 -8.91 -7.05 -41.72
CA LEU A 212 -8.37 -6.41 -40.50
C LEU A 212 -6.91 -5.95 -40.65
N GLY A 213 -6.13 -6.59 -41.53
CA GLY A 213 -4.75 -6.21 -41.83
C GLY A 213 -4.59 -4.83 -42.48
N ALA A 214 -5.69 -4.27 -43.00
CA ALA A 214 -5.73 -2.89 -43.50
C ALA A 214 -5.78 -1.85 -42.37
N LEU A 215 -6.18 -2.23 -41.15
CA LEU A 215 -6.34 -1.33 -39.99
C LEU A 215 -5.23 -1.44 -38.95
N THR A 216 -4.40 -2.50 -38.99
CA THR A 216 -3.25 -2.66 -38.09
C THR A 216 -1.95 -2.85 -38.87
N SER A 217 -1.65 -1.94 -39.80
CA SER A 217 -0.35 -1.87 -40.47
C SER A 217 0.67 -1.12 -39.63
N ARG A 218 1.04 -1.69 -38.48
CA ARG A 218 2.29 -1.35 -37.74
C ARG A 218 2.51 -2.33 -36.57
N VAL A 219 2.54 -3.63 -36.88
CA VAL A 219 3.30 -4.56 -36.05
C VAL A 219 4.53 -4.93 -36.85
N VAL A 220 5.67 -4.42 -36.40
CA VAL A 220 6.99 -4.77 -36.91
C VAL A 220 7.08 -6.29 -36.99
N ALA A 221 7.27 -6.82 -38.20
CA ALA A 221 7.55 -8.23 -38.41
C ALA A 221 8.94 -8.53 -37.85
N VAL A 222 9.04 -8.75 -36.54
CA VAL A 222 10.18 -9.44 -35.96
C VAL A 222 10.05 -10.89 -36.43
N GLN A 223 11.02 -11.34 -37.21
CA GLN A 223 11.09 -12.71 -37.73
C GLN A 223 11.14 -13.67 -36.52
N ALA A 224 9.99 -14.22 -36.15
CA ALA A 224 9.84 -15.01 -34.93
C ALA A 224 10.50 -16.38 -35.10
N TYR A 225 11.75 -16.52 -34.64
CA TYR A 225 12.45 -17.80 -34.59
C TYR A 225 11.82 -18.69 -33.50
N ARG A 226 10.88 -19.57 -33.83
CA ARG A 226 10.29 -20.50 -32.83
C ARG A 226 11.27 -21.63 -32.50
N CYS A 227 11.37 -22.02 -31.24
CA CYS A 227 12.18 -23.18 -30.85
C CYS A 227 11.59 -24.47 -31.44
N VAL A 228 12.40 -25.23 -32.18
CA VAL A 228 11.94 -26.48 -32.81
C VAL A 228 11.62 -27.58 -31.77
N ALA A 229 12.27 -27.59 -30.62
CA ALA A 229 12.05 -28.64 -29.60
C ALA A 229 10.80 -28.39 -28.73
N CYS A 230 10.64 -27.18 -28.19
CA CYS A 230 9.55 -26.87 -27.24
C CYS A 230 8.40 -26.05 -27.85
N GLY A 231 8.54 -25.56 -29.10
CA GLY A 231 7.50 -24.78 -29.77
C GLY A 231 7.31 -23.35 -29.25
N CYS A 232 8.09 -22.91 -28.26
CA CYS A 232 8.04 -21.54 -27.72
C CYS A 232 8.18 -20.50 -28.83
N ARG A 233 7.30 -19.47 -28.77
CA ARG A 233 7.23 -18.39 -29.76
C ARG A 233 8.50 -17.53 -29.76
N GLU A 234 9.15 -17.40 -28.61
CA GLU A 234 10.43 -16.71 -28.42
C GLU A 234 11.38 -17.59 -27.59
N PRO A 235 12.53 -18.03 -28.15
CA PRO A 235 13.44 -18.95 -27.49
C PRO A 235 14.27 -18.25 -26.43
N ILE A 236 14.25 -18.79 -25.21
CA ILE A 236 15.07 -18.33 -24.09
C ILE A 236 16.54 -18.62 -24.40
N HIS A 237 17.34 -17.55 -24.57
CA HIS A 237 18.71 -17.61 -25.11
C HIS A 237 18.76 -18.35 -26.47
N PRO A 238 18.61 -17.65 -27.61
CA PRO A 238 18.52 -18.28 -28.92
C PRO A 238 19.85 -18.91 -29.38
N PHE A 239 19.80 -20.19 -29.74
CA PHE A 239 20.90 -20.93 -30.36
C PHE A 239 20.44 -21.59 -31.65
N VAL A 240 21.37 -21.83 -32.58
CA VAL A 240 21.14 -22.60 -33.79
C VAL A 240 21.98 -23.86 -33.79
N ALA A 241 21.39 -24.94 -34.31
CA ALA A 241 22.09 -26.21 -34.50
C ALA A 241 22.85 -26.20 -35.83
N GLU A 242 24.17 -26.39 -35.80
CA GLU A 242 24.99 -26.49 -37.01
C GLU A 242 25.13 -27.94 -37.48
N PRO A 243 25.08 -28.21 -38.80
CA PRO A 243 25.04 -27.27 -39.94
C PRO A 243 23.62 -26.85 -40.39
N CYS A 244 22.57 -27.33 -39.72
CA CYS A 244 21.20 -27.18 -40.23
C CYS A 244 20.56 -25.78 -40.04
N GLY A 245 21.14 -24.92 -39.19
CA GLY A 245 20.68 -23.54 -38.96
C GLY A 245 19.33 -23.41 -38.24
N HIS A 246 18.79 -24.51 -37.68
CA HIS A 246 17.49 -24.49 -37.04
C HIS A 246 17.55 -23.91 -35.61
N PRO A 247 16.60 -23.03 -35.22
CA PRO A 247 16.62 -22.33 -33.93
C PRO A 247 16.08 -23.19 -32.77
N TYR A 248 16.75 -23.09 -31.63
CA TYR A 248 16.42 -23.73 -30.37
C TYR A 248 16.64 -22.78 -29.18
N CYS A 249 15.99 -23.05 -28.05
CA CYS A 249 16.42 -22.49 -26.77
C CYS A 249 17.74 -23.16 -26.34
N TYR A 250 18.59 -22.43 -25.61
CA TYR A 250 19.83 -22.97 -25.05
C TYR A 250 19.60 -24.30 -24.30
N TYR A 251 18.64 -24.32 -23.38
CA TYR A 251 18.33 -25.50 -22.57
C TYR A 251 17.85 -26.70 -23.41
N CYS A 252 16.99 -26.45 -24.40
CA CYS A 252 16.45 -27.52 -25.24
C CYS A 252 17.53 -28.18 -26.12
N LEU A 253 18.46 -27.38 -26.66
CA LEU A 253 19.55 -27.92 -27.48
C LEU A 253 20.62 -28.59 -26.60
N ARG A 254 20.97 -27.97 -25.47
CA ARG A 254 21.96 -28.50 -24.53
C ARG A 254 21.53 -29.82 -23.90
N ALA A 255 20.27 -29.95 -23.48
CA ALA A 255 19.76 -31.20 -22.92
C ALA A 255 19.91 -32.37 -23.90
N ARG A 256 19.60 -32.16 -25.18
CA ARG A 256 19.72 -33.20 -26.22
C ARG A 256 21.17 -33.55 -26.55
N LEU A 257 22.07 -32.57 -26.54
CA LEU A 257 23.51 -32.82 -26.72
C LEU A 257 24.11 -33.60 -25.53
N VAL A 258 23.59 -33.40 -24.32
CA VAL A 258 23.98 -34.17 -23.13
C VAL A 258 23.41 -35.59 -23.17
N GLU A 259 22.16 -35.74 -23.59
CA GLU A 259 21.48 -37.04 -23.68
C GLU A 259 22.06 -37.93 -24.79
N GLN A 260 22.44 -37.35 -25.93
CA GLN A 260 22.97 -38.08 -27.09
C GLN A 260 24.23 -37.39 -27.65
N PRO A 261 25.39 -37.54 -27.01
CA PRO A 261 26.60 -36.79 -27.37
C PRO A 261 27.14 -37.14 -28.77
N THR A 262 26.95 -38.37 -29.25
CA THR A 262 27.48 -38.85 -30.53
C THR A 262 26.46 -38.84 -31.67
N SER A 263 25.16 -38.92 -31.36
CA SER A 263 24.06 -39.13 -32.33
C SER A 263 22.94 -38.09 -32.27
N CYS A 264 23.13 -36.93 -31.63
CA CYS A 264 22.08 -35.91 -31.54
C CYS A 264 21.64 -35.42 -32.94
N ALA A 265 20.41 -35.77 -33.31
CA ALA A 265 19.76 -35.33 -34.54
C ALA A 265 18.84 -34.12 -34.31
N CYS A 266 18.85 -33.19 -35.25
CA CYS A 266 17.92 -32.06 -35.27
C CYS A 266 16.48 -32.54 -35.45
N VAL A 267 15.57 -32.09 -34.60
CA VAL A 267 14.15 -32.50 -34.58
C VAL A 267 13.42 -32.15 -35.89
N LYS A 268 13.83 -31.06 -36.57
CA LYS A 268 13.15 -30.62 -37.79
C LYS A 268 13.63 -31.32 -39.05
N CYS A 269 14.91 -31.66 -39.15
CA CYS A 269 15.52 -32.13 -40.40
C CYS A 269 16.35 -33.40 -40.28
N GLY A 270 16.43 -34.02 -39.10
CA GLY A 270 17.16 -35.27 -38.87
C GLY A 270 18.68 -35.21 -39.01
N LYS A 271 19.25 -34.09 -39.49
CA LYS A 271 20.70 -33.90 -39.62
C LYS A 271 21.37 -33.92 -38.26
N ARG A 272 22.56 -34.55 -38.19
CA ARG A 272 23.39 -34.59 -36.98
C ARG A 272 23.82 -33.17 -36.60
N VAL A 273 23.65 -32.82 -35.34
CA VAL A 273 24.09 -31.55 -34.77
C VAL A 273 25.55 -31.70 -34.36
N ALA A 274 26.44 -30.97 -35.03
CA ALA A 274 27.86 -30.98 -34.69
C ALA A 274 28.16 -30.01 -33.54
N GLU A 275 27.64 -28.79 -33.65
CA GLU A 275 27.89 -27.72 -32.68
C GLU A 275 26.64 -26.86 -32.48
N MET A 276 26.63 -26.11 -31.37
CA MET A 276 25.61 -25.11 -31.07
C MET A 276 26.22 -23.71 -31.18
N ARG A 277 25.67 -22.86 -32.05
CA ARG A 277 26.10 -21.47 -32.19
C ARG A 277 25.05 -20.52 -31.63
N ARG A 278 25.47 -19.52 -30.84
CA ARG A 278 24.55 -18.50 -30.34
C ARG A 278 24.06 -17.64 -31.50
N LEU A 279 22.75 -17.41 -31.58
CA LEU A 279 22.21 -16.45 -32.55
C LEU A 279 22.57 -15.04 -32.06
N ALA A 280 23.47 -14.34 -32.76
CA ALA A 280 23.79 -12.96 -32.44
C ALA A 280 22.55 -12.10 -32.76
N THR A 281 21.91 -11.56 -31.73
CA THR A 281 20.90 -10.53 -31.88
C THR A 281 21.61 -9.26 -32.33
N THR A 282 21.72 -9.04 -33.65
CA THR A 282 22.08 -7.73 -34.19
C THR A 282 20.93 -6.79 -33.87
N THR A 283 21.06 -6.07 -32.76
CA THR A 283 20.25 -4.88 -32.47
C THR A 283 20.65 -3.79 -33.45
N SER A 284 19.89 -3.64 -34.53
CA SER A 284 19.88 -2.43 -35.36
C SER A 284 19.03 -1.34 -34.70
#